data_AF-A0A091E2B7-F1
#
_entry.id   AF-A0A091E2B7-F1
#
_cell.length_a   1.000
_cell.length_b   1.000
_cell.length_c   1.000
_cell.angle_alpha   90.00
_cell.angle_beta   90.00
_cell.angle_gamma   90.00
#
_symmetry.space_group_name_H-M   'P 1'
#
loop_
_entity.id
_entity.type
_entity.pdbx_description
1 polymer ?
#
loop_
_entity_poly.entity_id
_entity_poly.type
_entity_poly.pdbx_seq_one_letter_code
_entity_poly.pdbx_strand_id
1 'polypeptide(L)' 'DYWLVNDMFTFENVGFTKDVGNIKFLVCTDCAIGSIGWHCQDDKNSFNVAFGMGFS' A
#
# COMPACT_ATOMS: atom_id res chain seq x y z
N ASP A 1 6.85 11.63 -5.47
CA ASP A 1 5.94 11.00 -6.44
C ASP A 1 5.39 9.69 -5.90
N TYR A 2 4.12 9.41 -6.20
CA TYR A 2 3.43 8.18 -5.83
C TYR A 2 2.66 7.64 -7.04
N TRP A 3 2.52 6.32 -7.10
CA TRP A 3 1.65 5.65 -8.06
C TRP A 3 0.28 5.45 -7.41
N LEU A 4 -0.75 6.01 -8.05
CA LEU A 4 -2.13 5.71 -7.71
C LEU A 4 -2.55 4.42 -8.40
N VAL A 5 -2.99 3.47 -7.62
CA VAL A 5 -3.54 2.20 -8.06
C VAL A 5 -5.00 2.15 -7.63
N ASN A 6 -5.89 1.79 -8.55
CA ASN A 6 -7.33 1.90 -8.32
C ASN A 6 -7.98 0.64 -7.75
N ASP A 7 -7.25 -0.47 -7.74
CA ASP A 7 -7.76 -1.77 -7.34
C ASP A 7 -6.68 -2.54 -6.57
N MET A 8 -7.03 -3.10 -5.42
CA MET A 8 -6.09 -3.88 -4.62
C MET A 8 -5.66 -5.18 -5.31
N PHE A 9 -6.48 -5.73 -6.20
CA PHE A 9 -6.20 -7.00 -6.88
C PHE A 9 -5.09 -6.88 -7.93
N THR A 10 -4.63 -5.67 -8.26
CA THR A 10 -3.48 -5.48 -9.15
C THR A 10 -2.15 -5.72 -8.46
N PHE A 11 -2.12 -5.80 -7.13
CA PHE A 11 -0.90 -6.10 -6.40
C PHE A 11 -0.68 -7.60 -6.29
N GLU A 12 0.50 -8.08 -6.68
CA GLU A 12 0.86 -9.51 -6.54
C GLU A 12 1.36 -9.85 -5.12
N ASN A 13 2.20 -8.99 -4.52
CA ASN A 13 2.91 -9.28 -3.24
C ASN A 13 2.79 -8.12 -2.22
N VAL A 14 1.58 -7.57 -2.06
CA VAL A 14 1.32 -6.48 -1.11
C VAL A 14 0.30 -6.91 -0.07
N GLY A 15 0.66 -6.69 1.20
CA GLY A 15 -0.20 -6.86 2.36
C GLY A 15 -0.59 -5.52 2.96
N PHE A 16 -1.55 -5.56 3.89
CA PHE A 16 -2.04 -4.37 4.58
C PHE A 16 -1.88 -4.50 6.09
N THR A 17 -1.49 -3.41 6.75
CA THR A 17 -1.45 -3.36 8.22
C THR A 17 -2.85 -3.32 8.83
N LYS A 18 -2.91 -3.46 10.16
CA LYS A 18 -4.10 -3.07 10.92
C LYS A 18 -4.39 -1.58 10.69
N ASP A 19 -5.67 -1.23 10.80
CA ASP A 19 -6.16 0.13 10.66
C ASP A 19 -5.62 1.03 11.76
N VAL A 20 -5.03 2.15 11.35
CA VAL A 20 -4.58 3.22 12.23
C VAL A 20 -5.31 4.49 11.79
N GLY A 21 -6.38 4.84 12.50
CA GLY A 21 -7.13 6.07 12.22
C GLY A 21 -7.66 6.15 10.79
N ASN A 22 -8.30 5.07 10.31
CA ASN A 22 -8.87 4.94 8.95
C ASN A 22 -7.87 4.79 7.79
N ILE A 23 -6.58 4.65 8.11
CA ILE A 23 -5.52 4.41 7.13
C ILE A 23 -4.99 2.99 7.30
N LYS A 24 -4.85 2.27 6.18
CA LYS A 24 -4.10 1.03 6.06
C LYS A 24 -2.77 1.33 5.38
N PHE A 25 -1.67 0.87 5.97
CA PHE A 25 -0.36 0.96 5.31
C PHE A 25 -0.13 -0.28 4.46
N LEU A 26 0.46 -0.09 3.29
CA LEU A 26 0.87 -1.17 2.41
C LEU A 26 2.25 -1.65 2.87
N VAL A 27 2.39 -2.97 2.94
CA VAL A 27 3.64 -3.66 3.33
C VAL A 27 3.94 -4.77 2.32
N CYS A 28 5.20 -5.09 2.11
CA CYS A 28 5.57 -6.24 1.28
C CYS A 28 5.27 -7.54 2.04
N THR A 29 4.59 -8.50 1.42
CA THR A 29 4.26 -9.79 2.06
C THR A 29 5.48 -10.70 2.23
N ASP A 30 6.49 -10.55 1.37
CA ASP A 30 7.65 -11.44 1.36
C ASP A 30 8.72 -11.01 2.36
N CYS A 31 8.94 -9.69 2.48
CA CYS A 31 9.98 -9.14 3.34
C CYS A 31 9.44 -8.57 4.66
N ALA A 32 8.13 -8.35 4.79
CA ALA A 32 7.50 -7.61 5.89
C ALA A 32 8.13 -6.21 6.13
N ILE A 33 8.84 -5.68 5.12
CA ILE A 33 9.42 -4.33 5.10
C ILE A 33 8.33 -3.37 4.59
N GLY A 34 8.17 -2.22 5.26
CA GLY A 34 7.20 -1.20 4.92
C GLY A 34 7.42 0.10 5.70
N SER A 35 6.63 1.16 5.51
CA SER A 35 5.41 1.28 4.69
C SER A 35 5.70 1.70 3.24
N ILE A 36 5.41 0.82 2.27
CA ILE A 36 5.60 1.08 0.83
C ILE A 36 4.49 1.97 0.24
N GLY A 37 3.42 2.20 1.00
CA GLY A 37 2.28 2.99 0.56
C GLY A 37 1.21 3.13 1.65
N TRP A 38 0.12 3.80 1.29
CA TRP A 38 -1.06 3.93 2.14
C TRP A 38 -2.37 3.85 1.35
N HIS A 39 -3.41 3.46 2.06
CA HIS A 39 -4.79 3.37 1.60
C HIS A 39 -5.71 3.99 2.66
N CYS A 40 -6.59 4.89 2.24
CA CYS A 40 -7.60 5.47 3.12
C CYS A 40 -8.88 4.63 2.99
N GLN A 41 -9.45 4.15 4.08
CA GLN A 41 -10.68 3.35 4.02
C GLN A 41 -11.91 4.13 3.54
N ASP A 42 -11.90 5.46 3.67
CA ASP A 42 -12.95 6.32 3.11
C ASP A 42 -12.95 6.28 1.57
N ASP A 43 -11.79 5.98 0.96
CA ASP A 43 -11.61 5.87 -0.48
C ASP A 43 -11.14 4.47 -0.88
N LYS A 44 -12.11 3.57 -1.01
CA LYS A 44 -11.91 2.13 -1.27
C LYS A 44 -11.12 1.82 -2.54
N ASN A 45 -11.07 2.75 -3.48
CA ASN A 45 -10.47 2.56 -4.79
C ASN A 45 -9.18 3.37 -4.96
N SER A 46 -8.55 3.83 -3.87
CA SER A 46 -7.32 4.59 -3.96
C SER A 46 -6.22 3.97 -3.11
N PHE A 47 -5.19 3.47 -3.77
CA PHE A 47 -3.99 2.90 -3.16
C PHE A 47 -2.78 3.69 -3.65
N ASN A 48 -2.09 4.36 -2.74
CA ASN A 48 -0.95 5.22 -3.07
C ASN A 48 0.35 4.50 -2.72
N VAL A 49 1.18 4.22 -3.72
CA VAL A 49 2.46 3.52 -3.56
C VAL A 49 3.61 4.52 -3.73
N ALA A 50 4.52 4.59 -2.77
CA ALA A 50 5.64 5.52 -2.80
C ALA A 50 6.74 5.05 -3.77
N PHE A 51 7.20 5.94 -4.65
CA PHE A 51 8.20 5.64 -5.69
C PHE A 51 9.60 5.28 -5.16
N GLY A 52 9.87 5.52 -3.87
CA GLY A 52 11.22 5.44 -3.27
C GLY A 52 11.52 4.15 -2.51
N MET A 53 10.54 3.28 -2.27
CA MET A 53 10.82 1.94 -1.73
C MET A 53 11.08 1.00 -2.89
N GLY A 54 12.27 1.15 -3.48
CA GLY A 54 12.76 0.25 -4.52
C GLY A 54 12.85 -1.17 -3.96
N PHE A 55 12.05 -2.06 -4.54
CA PHE A 55 12.49 -3.44 -4.73
C PHE A 55 13.75 -3.36 -5.60
N SER A 56 14.93 -3.37 -4.97
CA SER A 56 16.19 -3.61 -5.67
C SER A 56 16.41 -5.10 -5.86
#